data_AF-A0A957P822-F1
#
_entry.id   AF-A0A957P822-F1
#
_cell.length_a   1.000
_cell.length_b   1.000
_cell.length_c   1.000
_cell.angle_alpha   90.00
_cell.angle_beta   90.00
_cell.angle_gamma   90.00
#
_symmetry.space_group_name_H-M   'P 1'
#
loop_
_entity.id
_entity.type
_entity.pdbx_description
1 polymer ?
#
loop_
_entity_poly.entity_id
_entity_poly.type
_entity_poly.pdbx_seq_one_letter_code
_entity_poly.pdbx_strand_id
1 'polypeptide(L)'
;GGFNGGLHIVDIGEAATRSTVRAHLQSVAVKDVALAGEYLYAIDGGSLKIYDTVHLLAPRQIGAFALDAENALAVDAQFAYLSNNQGDVLVLDVSEPAQVKAVASYKGLGYVNAM
;
A
#
# COMPACT_ATOMS: atom_id res chain seq x y z
N GLY A 1 17.45 15.55 -9.88
CA GLY A 1 17.05 14.44 -10.76
C GLY A 1 15.94 13.70 -10.08
N GLY A 2 14.73 13.72 -10.64
CA GLY A 2 13.57 13.06 -10.03
C GLY A 2 13.65 11.56 -10.27
N PHE A 3 13.64 10.79 -9.19
CA PHE A 3 13.38 9.35 -9.27
C PHE A 3 11.90 9.20 -9.58
N ASN A 4 11.54 9.08 -10.87
CA ASN A 4 10.22 8.60 -11.25
C ASN A 4 10.16 7.11 -10.86
N GLY A 5 9.74 6.83 -9.64
CA GLY A 5 9.27 5.50 -9.26
C GLY A 5 8.06 5.12 -10.11
N GLY A 6 7.65 3.86 -10.05
CA GLY A 6 6.44 3.38 -10.70
C GLY A 6 6.07 2.03 -10.14
N LEU A 7 4.77 1.77 -9.97
CA LEU A 7 4.27 0.48 -9.55
C LEU A 7 4.05 -0.38 -10.79
N HIS A 8 4.81 -1.48 -10.87
CA HIS A 8 4.66 -2.48 -11.91
C HIS A 8 3.83 -3.64 -11.37
N ILE A 9 2.63 -3.84 -11.93
CA ILE A 9 1.83 -5.02 -11.64
C ILE A 9 2.22 -6.09 -12.67
N VAL A 10 2.76 -7.20 -12.18
CA VAL A 10 3.20 -8.33 -13.01
C VAL A 10 2.32 -9.53 -12.71
N ASP A 11 1.58 -9.98 -13.72
CA ASP A 11 0.86 -11.25 -13.67
C ASP A 11 1.84 -12.39 -13.98
N ILE A 12 1.88 -13.40 -13.11
CA ILE A 12 2.74 -14.58 -13.21
C ILE A 12 1.94 -15.87 -13.42
N GLY A 13 0.80 -15.80 -14.14
CA GLY A 13 -0.08 -16.93 -14.44
C GLY A 13 0.63 -18.26 -14.74
N GLU A 14 -0.05 -19.37 -14.39
CA GLU A 14 0.48 -20.73 -14.32
C GLU A 14 1.48 -21.07 -15.45
N ALA A 15 2.66 -21.56 -15.01
CA ALA A 15 3.82 -21.98 -15.78
C ALA A 15 4.78 -20.87 -16.26
N ALA A 16 5.58 -20.34 -15.32
CA ALA A 16 7.05 -20.16 -15.33
C ALA A 16 7.86 -19.92 -16.63
N THR A 17 7.26 -19.52 -17.77
CA THR A 17 8.00 -19.36 -19.03
C THR A 17 7.78 -18.04 -19.75
N ARG A 18 6.77 -17.23 -19.41
CA ARG A 18 6.66 -15.84 -19.90
C ARG A 18 5.89 -14.93 -18.93
N SER A 19 6.61 -14.32 -17.98
CA SER A 19 6.11 -13.16 -17.23
C SER A 19 5.99 -11.96 -18.18
N THR A 20 4.77 -11.54 -18.49
CA THR A 20 4.52 -10.32 -19.28
C THR A 20 4.08 -9.23 -18.31
N VAL A 21 4.82 -8.13 -18.22
CA VAL A 21 4.39 -6.93 -17.49
C VAL A 21 3.13 -6.41 -18.18
N ARG A 22 1.98 -6.42 -17.49
CA ARG A 22 0.68 -6.12 -18.09
C ARG A 22 0.17 -4.72 -17.74
N ALA A 23 0.69 -4.08 -16.70
CA ALA A 23 0.29 -2.71 -16.38
C ALA A 23 1.39 -1.91 -15.71
N HIS A 24 1.35 -0.60 -15.96
CA HIS A 24 2.21 0.40 -15.36
C HIS A 24 1.34 1.46 -14.72
N LEU A 25 1.35 1.52 -13.39
CA LEU A 25 0.82 2.67 -12.67
C LEU A 25 1.95 3.67 -12.54
N GLN A 26 1.85 4.79 -13.27
CA GLN A 26 2.72 5.94 -13.03
C GLN A 26 2.48 6.44 -11.61
N SER A 27 3.48 6.33 -10.76
CA SER A 27 3.36 6.69 -9.36
C SER A 27 4.68 7.27 -8.87
N VAL A 28 4.63 8.48 -8.35
CA VAL A 28 5.80 9.35 -8.22
C VAL A 28 6.73 8.89 -7.10
N ALA A 29 6.24 8.20 -6.07
CA ALA A 29 7.06 7.67 -4.98
C ALA A 29 6.35 6.55 -4.18
N VAL A 30 6.22 5.36 -4.77
CA VAL A 30 5.71 4.19 -4.03
C VAL A 30 6.74 3.71 -3.02
N LYS A 31 6.34 3.66 -1.75
CA LYS A 31 7.18 3.13 -0.66
C LYS A 31 6.91 1.65 -0.39
N ASP A 32 5.64 1.24 -0.43
CA ASP A 32 5.22 -0.14 -0.18
C ASP A 32 3.86 -0.43 -0.81
N VAL A 33 3.57 -1.71 -1.05
CA VAL A 33 2.30 -2.19 -1.60
C VAL A 33 1.84 -3.49 -0.96
N ALA A 34 0.53 -3.66 -0.84
CA ALA A 34 -0.10 -4.89 -0.39
C ALA A 34 -1.32 -5.23 -1.25
N LEU A 35 -1.55 -6.52 -1.45
CA LEU A 35 -2.75 -7.04 -2.10
C LEU A 35 -3.61 -7.73 -1.03
N ALA A 36 -4.88 -7.34 -0.94
CA ALA A 36 -5.86 -8.02 -0.10
C ALA A 36 -7.19 -8.10 -0.85
N GLY A 37 -7.66 -9.33 -1.09
CA GLY A 37 -8.85 -9.57 -1.91
C GLY A 37 -8.68 -9.03 -3.33
N GLU A 38 -9.61 -8.18 -3.75
CA GLU A 38 -9.66 -7.55 -5.08
C GLU A 38 -9.08 -6.13 -5.11
N TYR A 39 -8.28 -5.78 -4.09
CA TYR A 39 -7.77 -4.44 -3.91
C TYR A 39 -6.25 -4.41 -3.76
N LEU A 40 -5.65 -3.44 -4.43
CA LEU A 40 -4.24 -3.08 -4.31
C LEU A 40 -4.12 -1.83 -3.45
N TYR A 41 -3.36 -1.94 -2.39
CA TYR A 41 -3.06 -0.86 -1.45
C TYR A 41 -1.63 -0.41 -1.70
N ALA A 42 -1.40 0.89 -1.81
CA ALA A 42 -0.08 1.46 -2.07
C ALA A 42 0.17 2.68 -1.20
N ILE A 43 1.34 2.75 -0.56
CA ILE A 43 1.83 4.00 0.04
C ILE A 43 2.50 4.79 -1.07
N ASP A 44 1.85 5.85 -1.53
CA ASP A 44 2.32 6.72 -2.61
C ASP A 44 2.15 8.20 -2.25
N GLY A 45 3.26 8.92 -2.22
CA GLY A 45 3.25 10.38 -2.08
C GLY A 45 2.69 10.87 -0.74
N GLY A 46 2.88 10.12 0.35
CA GLY A 46 2.33 10.46 1.67
C GLY A 46 0.84 10.15 1.79
N SER A 47 0.35 9.14 1.06
CA SER A 47 -1.02 8.66 1.20
C SER A 47 -1.09 7.16 0.96
N LEU A 48 -2.00 6.49 1.66
CA LEU A 48 -2.46 5.18 1.28
C LEU A 48 -3.45 5.36 0.13
N LYS A 49 -3.14 4.81 -1.04
CA LYS A 49 -4.05 4.78 -2.19
C LYS A 49 -4.54 3.36 -2.37
N ILE A 50 -5.83 3.21 -2.64
CA ILE A 50 -6.47 1.91 -2.84
C ILE A 50 -7.01 1.86 -4.25
N TYR A 51 -6.68 0.79 -4.97
CA TYR A 51 -7.06 0.56 -6.35
C TYR A 51 -7.87 -0.73 -6.47
N ASP A 52 -8.90 -0.73 -7.31
CA ASP A 52 -9.53 -1.98 -7.74
C ASP A 52 -8.58 -2.76 -8.66
N THR A 53 -8.49 -4.09 -8.47
CA THR A 53 -7.68 -4.97 -9.32
C THR A 53 -8.49 -5.73 -10.36
N VAL A 54 -9.80 -5.48 -10.42
CA VAL A 54 -10.72 -6.06 -11.42
C VAL A 54 -10.25 -5.77 -12.84
N HIS A 55 -9.66 -4.58 -13.06
CA HIS A 55 -9.06 -4.19 -14.33
C HIS A 55 -7.55 -4.00 -14.18
N LEU A 56 -6.81 -5.11 -14.19
CA LEU A 56 -5.34 -5.10 -14.04
C LEU A 56 -4.62 -4.14 -14.98
N LEU A 57 -5.17 -3.91 -16.19
CA LEU A 57 -4.59 -3.04 -17.22
C LEU A 57 -4.80 -1.54 -16.97
N ALA A 58 -5.78 -1.18 -16.15
CA ALA A 58 -6.09 0.20 -15.78
C ALA A 58 -6.69 0.24 -14.36
N PRO A 59 -5.86 0.03 -13.32
CA PRO A 59 -6.33 0.00 -11.95
C PRO A 59 -6.96 1.34 -11.59
N ARG A 60 -8.22 1.34 -11.14
CA ARG A 60 -8.91 2.58 -10.78
C ARG A 60 -8.73 2.83 -9.29
N GLN A 61 -8.27 4.02 -8.94
CA GLN A 61 -8.23 4.43 -7.54
C GLN A 61 -9.65 4.57 -7.01
N ILE A 62 -9.98 3.82 -5.95
CA ILE A 62 -11.30 3.80 -5.31
C ILE A 62 -11.28 4.48 -3.94
N GLY A 63 -10.10 4.64 -3.34
CA GLY A 63 -9.94 5.22 -2.02
C GLY A 63 -8.58 5.86 -1.82
N ALA A 64 -8.50 6.76 -0.86
CA ALA A 64 -7.25 7.28 -0.35
C ALA A 64 -7.36 7.69 1.11
N PHE A 65 -6.24 7.63 1.82
CA PHE A 65 -6.09 8.13 3.17
C PHE A 65 -4.76 8.87 3.28
N ALA A 66 -4.77 10.10 3.78
CA ALA A 66 -3.55 10.88 3.96
C ALA A 66 -2.70 10.28 5.08
N LEU A 67 -1.40 10.13 4.81
CA LEU A 67 -0.42 9.59 5.75
C LEU A 67 0.60 10.68 6.08
N ASP A 68 1.19 10.58 7.26
CA ASP A 68 2.18 11.56 7.72
C ASP A 68 3.60 11.10 7.35
N ALA A 69 4.00 9.94 7.88
CA ALA A 69 5.37 9.47 7.81
C ALA A 69 5.50 7.97 7.48
N GLU A 70 4.38 7.27 7.41
CA GLU A 70 4.32 5.83 7.20
C GLU A 70 4.99 5.42 5.89
N ASN A 71 5.67 4.29 5.94
CA ASN A 71 6.46 3.74 4.83
C ASN A 71 6.43 2.22 4.71
N ALA A 72 5.86 1.50 5.67
CA ALA A 72 5.61 0.08 5.58
C ALA A 72 4.11 -0.20 5.73
N LEU A 73 3.62 -1.23 5.03
CA LEU A 73 2.22 -1.58 4.91
C LEU A 73 2.00 -3.09 5.05
N ALA A 74 1.09 -3.48 5.94
CA ALA A 74 0.50 -4.80 5.98
C ALA A 74 -1.03 -4.67 5.96
N VAL A 75 -1.72 -5.52 5.20
CA VAL A 75 -3.18 -5.43 5.05
C VAL A 75 -3.79 -6.81 5.25
N ASP A 76 -4.86 -6.86 6.05
CA ASP A 76 -5.76 -8.01 6.14
C ASP A 76 -7.12 -7.69 5.50
N ALA A 77 -8.13 -8.54 5.70
CA ALA A 77 -9.43 -8.35 5.06
C ALA A 77 -10.18 -7.06 5.49
N GLN A 78 -9.88 -6.49 6.65
CA GLN A 78 -10.60 -5.36 7.23
C GLN A 78 -9.69 -4.22 7.68
N PHE A 79 -8.42 -4.49 7.95
CA PHE A 79 -7.48 -3.53 8.53
C PHE A 79 -6.21 -3.39 7.69
N ALA A 80 -5.75 -2.15 7.57
CA ALA A 80 -4.41 -1.81 7.12
C ALA A 80 -3.58 -1.34 8.31
N TYR A 81 -2.43 -1.97 8.50
CA TYR A 81 -1.42 -1.65 9.51
C TYR A 81 -0.28 -0.95 8.81
N LEU A 82 -0.03 0.29 9.21
CA LEU A 82 1.04 1.10 8.66
C LEU A 82 2.03 1.43 9.75
N SER A 83 3.31 1.48 9.40
CA SER A 83 4.33 1.92 10.34
C SER A 83 5.32 2.89 9.71
N ASN A 84 5.96 3.67 10.57
CA ASN A 84 7.04 4.58 10.21
C ASN A 84 8.39 4.10 10.79
N ASN A 85 9.48 4.76 10.40
CA ASN A 85 10.84 4.43 10.89
C ASN A 85 11.04 4.65 12.40
N GLN A 86 10.11 5.32 13.08
CA GLN A 86 10.15 5.59 14.53
C GLN A 86 9.49 4.47 15.33
N GLY A 87 8.89 3.48 14.65
CA GLY A 87 8.13 2.39 15.30
C GLY A 87 6.71 2.81 15.69
N ASP A 88 6.21 3.93 15.17
CA ASP A 88 4.79 4.26 15.33
C ASP A 88 3.96 3.37 14.41
N VAL A 89 2.77 2.98 14.87
CA VAL A 89 1.83 2.15 14.13
C VAL A 89 0.49 2.86 14.01
N LEU A 90 -0.01 2.97 12.78
CA LEU A 90 -1.34 3.45 12.45
C LEU A 90 -2.18 2.26 11.98
N VAL A 91 -3.38 2.11 12.54
CA VAL A 91 -4.34 1.08 12.11
C VAL A 91 -5.53 1.77 11.47
N LEU A 92 -5.79 1.40 10.22
CA LEU A 92 -6.90 1.90 9.43
C LEU A 92 -7.92 0.78 9.23
N ASP A 93 -9.20 1.07 9.44
CA ASP A 93 -10.31 0.28 8.92
C ASP A 93 -10.45 0.55 7.42
N VAL A 94 -10.29 -0.51 6.64
CA VAL A 94 -10.38 -0.55 5.18
C VAL A 94 -11.48 -1.50 4.70
N SER A 95 -12.42 -1.89 5.58
CA SER A 95 -13.53 -2.76 5.21
C SER A 95 -14.42 -2.15 4.11
N GLU A 96 -14.48 -0.82 4.07
CA GLU A 96 -15.00 -0.04 2.96
C GLU A 96 -13.85 0.74 2.30
N PRO A 97 -13.24 0.22 1.22
CA PRO A 97 -12.06 0.83 0.60
C PRO A 97 -12.26 2.28 0.15
N ALA A 98 -13.49 2.70 -0.14
CA ALA A 98 -13.81 4.07 -0.50
C ALA A 98 -13.97 5.01 0.72
N GLN A 99 -14.01 4.46 1.94
CA GLN A 99 -14.23 5.17 3.20
C GLN A 99 -13.26 4.69 4.29
N VAL A 100 -11.97 4.88 4.05
CA VAL A 100 -10.91 4.51 4.99
C VAL A 100 -10.98 5.36 6.27
N LYS A 101 -10.85 4.73 7.43
CA LYS A 101 -10.92 5.41 8.74
C LYS A 101 -9.77 4.98 9.62
N ALA A 102 -9.13 5.93 10.30
CA ALA A 102 -8.20 5.58 11.38
C ALA A 102 -8.96 5.08 12.60
N VAL A 103 -8.58 3.89 13.09
CA VAL A 103 -9.20 3.27 14.27
C VAL A 103 -8.24 3.21 15.47
N ALA A 104 -6.93 3.19 15.24
CA ALA A 104 -5.95 3.26 16.31
C ALA A 104 -4.63 3.90 15.83
N SER A 105 -3.91 4.51 16.76
CA SER A 105 -2.53 4.97 16.58
C SER A 105 -1.73 4.69 17.83
N TYR A 106 -0.57 4.06 17.66
CA TYR A 106 0.37 3.72 18.72
C TYR A 106 1.68 4.45 18.45
N LYS A 107 2.08 5.33 19.37
CA LYS A 107 3.34 6.06 19.27
C LYS A 107 4.39 5.44 20.17
N GLY A 108 5.63 5.34 19.68
CA GLY A 108 6.77 5.01 20.52
C GLY A 108 6.92 3.53 20.91
N LEU A 109 6.54 2.58 20.04
CA LEU A 109 7.05 1.19 20.14
C LEU A 109 8.53 1.08 19.71
N GLY A 110 9.23 2.21 19.61
CA GLY A 110 10.58 2.37 19.07
C GLY A 110 11.61 1.43 19.69
N TYR A 111 12.73 1.28 18.98
CA TYR A 111 13.89 0.46 19.33
C TYR A 111 14.06 0.30 20.85
N VAL A 112 13.75 -0.88 21.37
CA VAL A 112 14.27 -1.30 22.68
C VAL A 112 15.79 -1.44 22.51
N ASN A 113 16.52 -0.39 22.86
CA ASN A 113 17.94 -0.53 23.15
C ASN A 113 18.04 -1.48 24.35
N ALA A 114 18.33 -2.75 24.08
CA ALA A 114 18.75 -3.66 25.13
C ALA A 114 20.01 -3.06 25.76
N MET A 115 19.94 -2.78 27.07
CA MET A 115 21.09 -2.35 27.88
C MET A 115 22.12 -3.45 28.00
#